data_AF-A0A2C9M6T3-F1
#
_entry.id   AF-A0A2C9M6T3-F1
#
_cell.length_a   1.000
_cell.length_b   1.000
_cell.length_c   1.000
_cell.angle_alpha   90.00
_cell.angle_beta   90.00
_cell.angle_gamma   90.00
#
_symmetry.space_group_name_H-M   'P 1'
#
loop_
_entity.id
_entity.type
_entity.pdbx_description
1 polymer ?
#
loop_
_entity_poly.entity_id
_entity_poly.type
_entity_poly.pdbx_seq_one_letter_code
_entity_poly.pdbx_strand_id
1 'polypeptide(L)'
;MEELAQQAAHDIYSKENTDAYESLRLSFGIIVGTMNKLANAMENGEYDFDGTHEKKKPAPLKQRAEAIKSQASDIEAVKLKVDAKEEEIKELKRQLRLKQEELSEQQVRIGLVEKKLENKNKEAEEDLSKLQRKLDESALVLKKKEKEFEETYDTLQSDIDSLEQEKTELKERLRVLSKNTLLQNMSRQSSVAVSGSVSPVGGPVSPDSNLLVQQVAALRDALHHSKQELIHLKAERMKKQMASLTPLDVPKKPCSLSSSTGLVKIGDIPDTSSCDLNKLIQRTKDLLQNANKLSACPRLIDISSRMPGCAPATQNSGPMRQIISQTAELTALERNTQELQVQMTTVLASSRSGGQVRTDFSTFPTPQFAKMLHEKTNHNVKLGTIQIPTTGKADIIPLHLQPDQFRYIHEKLIM
;
A
#
# COMPACT_ATOMS: atom_id res chain seq x y z
N MET A 1 101.22 -29.28 -19.69
CA MET A 1 100.72 -27.92 -19.99
C MET A 1 99.27 -27.78 -19.57
N GLU A 2 98.40 -28.73 -19.94
CA GLU A 2 96.98 -28.71 -19.57
C GLU A 2 96.74 -28.90 -18.06
N GLU A 3 97.48 -29.81 -17.41
CA GLU A 3 97.42 -29.98 -15.94
C GLU A 3 97.86 -28.72 -15.16
N LEU A 4 98.91 -28.03 -15.63
CA LEU A 4 99.38 -26.77 -15.02
C LEU A 4 98.34 -25.64 -15.14
N ALA A 5 97.61 -25.58 -16.25
CA ALA A 5 96.55 -24.60 -16.46
C ALA A 5 95.31 -24.89 -15.61
N GLN A 6 94.95 -26.17 -15.46
CA GLN A 6 93.86 -26.59 -14.57
C GLN A 6 94.19 -26.31 -13.10
N GLN A 7 95.45 -26.52 -12.68
CA GLN A 7 95.90 -26.23 -11.33
C GLN A 7 95.87 -24.72 -11.01
N ALA A 8 96.36 -23.87 -11.92
CA ALA A 8 96.30 -22.42 -11.75
C ALA A 8 94.85 -21.88 -11.74
N ALA A 9 93.95 -22.45 -12.55
CA ALA A 9 92.55 -22.09 -12.53
C ALA A 9 91.85 -22.53 -11.23
N HIS A 10 92.22 -23.69 -10.69
CA HIS A 10 91.70 -24.16 -9.41
C HIS A 10 92.11 -23.25 -8.24
N ASP A 11 93.36 -22.76 -8.24
CA ASP A 11 93.89 -21.86 -7.20
C ASP A 11 93.23 -20.46 -7.18
N ILE A 12 92.86 -19.93 -8.34
CA ILE A 12 92.27 -18.58 -8.46
C ILE A 12 90.74 -18.61 -8.25
N TYR A 13 90.08 -19.66 -8.74
CA TYR A 13 88.62 -19.75 -8.79
C TYR A 13 88.03 -20.76 -7.80
N SER A 14 88.74 -21.06 -6.70
CA SER A 14 88.45 -22.13 -5.71
C SER A 14 87.03 -22.09 -5.11
N LYS A 15 86.02 -22.46 -5.89
CA LYS A 15 84.69 -22.88 -5.46
C LYS A 15 84.46 -24.27 -6.03
N GLU A 16 84.13 -25.21 -5.14
CA GLU A 16 83.98 -26.62 -5.47
C GLU A 16 82.99 -26.84 -6.64
N ASN A 17 83.39 -27.65 -7.61
CA ASN A 17 82.60 -28.15 -8.76
C ASN A 17 82.28 -27.16 -9.89
N THR A 18 83.16 -26.23 -10.25
CA THR A 18 83.04 -25.45 -11.51
C THR A 18 84.22 -25.70 -12.43
N ASP A 19 83.96 -26.09 -13.68
CA ASP A 19 84.98 -26.32 -14.71
C ASP A 19 85.79 -25.03 -14.95
N ALA A 20 87.10 -25.15 -15.18
CA ALA A 20 88.02 -24.01 -15.31
C ALA A 20 87.58 -23.05 -16.43
N TYR A 21 87.02 -23.60 -17.52
CA TYR A 21 86.49 -22.85 -18.64
C TYR A 21 85.21 -22.06 -18.29
N GLU A 22 84.32 -22.63 -17.46
CA GLU A 22 83.10 -21.98 -16.99
C GLU A 22 83.41 -20.79 -16.06
N SER A 23 84.36 -20.99 -15.13
CA SER A 23 84.84 -19.92 -14.23
C SER A 23 85.45 -18.75 -15.00
N LEU A 24 86.25 -19.04 -16.02
CA LEU A 24 86.82 -18.02 -16.90
C LEU A 24 85.72 -17.26 -17.67
N ARG A 25 84.76 -17.98 -18.25
CA ARG A 25 83.62 -17.39 -18.97
C ARG A 25 82.79 -16.47 -18.08
N LEU A 26 82.49 -16.87 -16.85
CA LEU A 26 81.78 -16.03 -15.87
C LEU A 26 82.58 -14.77 -15.54
N SER A 27 83.89 -14.89 -15.35
CA SER A 27 84.75 -13.74 -15.06
C SER A 27 84.79 -12.73 -16.23
N PHE A 28 84.85 -13.22 -17.48
CA PHE A 28 84.71 -12.37 -18.66
C PHE A 28 83.33 -11.72 -18.76
N GLY A 29 82.27 -12.45 -18.42
CA GLY A 29 80.90 -11.91 -18.37
C GLY A 29 80.77 -10.76 -17.37
N ILE A 30 81.40 -10.88 -16.20
CA ILE A 30 81.46 -9.81 -15.19
C ILE A 30 82.22 -8.60 -15.75
N ILE A 31 83.40 -8.80 -16.35
CA ILE A 31 84.20 -7.72 -16.94
C ILE A 31 83.40 -6.97 -18.00
N VAL A 32 82.80 -7.68 -18.96
CA VAL A 32 81.97 -7.07 -20.02
C VAL A 32 80.79 -6.31 -19.43
N GLY A 33 80.12 -6.87 -18.42
CA GLY A 33 79.02 -6.20 -17.72
C GLY A 33 79.45 -4.90 -17.04
N THR A 34 80.61 -4.90 -16.37
CA THR A 34 81.16 -3.69 -15.75
C THR A 34 81.59 -2.65 -16.78
N MET A 35 82.17 -3.08 -17.91
CA MET A 35 82.61 -2.19 -18.98
C MET A 35 81.43 -1.51 -19.67
N ASN A 36 80.32 -2.22 -19.88
CA ASN A 36 79.09 -1.61 -20.42
C ASN A 36 78.46 -0.61 -19.45
N LYS A 37 78.48 -0.88 -18.14
CA LYS A 37 78.01 0.09 -17.14
C LYS A 37 78.88 1.35 -17.14
N LEU A 38 80.20 1.17 -17.20
CA LEU A 38 81.15 2.27 -17.31
C LEU A 38 80.90 3.08 -18.59
N ALA A 39 80.77 2.42 -19.74
CA ALA A 39 80.51 3.08 -21.02
C ALA A 39 79.22 3.91 -21.01
N ASN A 40 78.13 3.35 -20.46
CA ASN A 40 76.87 4.09 -20.32
C ASN A 40 76.99 5.28 -19.36
N ALA A 41 77.71 5.13 -18.25
CA ALA A 41 77.97 6.23 -17.33
C ALA A 41 78.82 7.34 -17.98
N MET A 42 79.81 6.95 -18.79
CA MET A 42 80.64 7.87 -19.57
C MET A 42 79.83 8.61 -20.65
N GLU A 43 78.95 7.91 -21.37
CA GLU A 43 78.06 8.50 -22.40
C GLU A 43 77.09 9.52 -21.79
N ASN A 44 76.55 9.23 -20.61
CA ASN A 44 75.61 10.11 -19.92
C ASN A 44 76.28 11.24 -19.10
N GLY A 45 77.62 11.30 -19.06
CA GLY A 45 78.36 12.33 -18.33
C GLY A 45 78.38 12.13 -16.81
N GLU A 46 78.07 10.93 -16.33
CA GLU A 46 77.92 10.56 -14.91
C GLU A 46 79.21 9.93 -14.36
N TYR A 47 80.37 10.56 -14.63
CA TYR A 47 81.71 10.06 -14.25
C TYR A 47 81.94 9.99 -12.73
N ASP A 48 81.18 10.78 -11.96
CA ASP A 48 81.38 11.01 -10.51
C ASP A 48 80.10 10.65 -9.70
N PHE A 49 79.29 9.72 -10.22
CA PHE A 49 78.00 9.36 -9.63
C PHE A 49 78.17 8.50 -8.36
N ASP A 50 77.83 9.07 -7.19
CA ASP A 50 77.96 8.45 -5.87
C ASP A 50 76.74 7.60 -5.42
N GLY A 51 75.73 7.46 -6.28
CA GLY A 51 74.50 6.71 -5.99
C GLY A 51 73.35 7.54 -5.42
N THR A 52 73.47 8.87 -5.28
CA THR A 52 72.38 9.74 -4.82
C THR A 52 71.73 10.53 -5.97
N HIS A 53 70.59 10.06 -6.49
CA HIS A 53 69.75 10.90 -7.36
C HIS A 53 68.95 11.89 -6.51
N GLU A 54 69.51 13.07 -6.23
CA GLU A 54 68.67 14.21 -5.83
C GLU A 54 67.86 14.68 -7.06
N LYS A 55 66.56 14.43 -7.05
CA LYS A 55 65.64 14.96 -8.07
C LYS A 55 65.73 16.49 -8.07
N LYS A 56 66.45 17.07 -9.04
CA LYS A 56 66.54 18.53 -9.24
C LYS A 56 65.12 19.10 -9.25
N LYS A 57 64.80 19.96 -8.26
CA LYS A 57 63.53 20.68 -8.22
C LYS A 57 63.36 21.45 -9.52
N PRO A 58 62.21 21.36 -10.22
CA PRO A 58 62.01 22.03 -11.49
C PRO A 58 62.16 23.55 -11.31
N ALA A 59 62.77 24.21 -12.30
CA ALA A 59 63.04 25.65 -12.23
C ALA A 59 61.77 26.44 -11.90
N PRO A 60 61.83 27.50 -11.06
CA PRO A 60 60.65 28.25 -10.62
C PRO A 60 59.75 28.76 -11.76
N LEU A 61 60.33 29.08 -12.93
CA LEU A 61 59.58 29.47 -14.13
C LEU A 61 58.72 28.33 -14.69
N LYS A 62 59.23 27.08 -14.69
CA LYS A 62 58.47 25.91 -15.14
C LYS A 62 57.31 25.61 -14.19
N GLN A 63 57.53 25.72 -12.88
CA GLN A 63 56.47 25.57 -11.89
C GLN A 63 55.36 26.61 -12.06
N ARG A 64 55.72 27.88 -12.32
CA ARG A 64 54.73 28.94 -12.62
C ARG A 64 53.97 28.67 -13.91
N ALA A 65 54.65 28.25 -14.97
CA ALA A 65 54.01 27.93 -16.25
C ALA A 65 53.01 26.75 -16.10
N GLU A 66 53.40 25.72 -15.35
CA GLU A 66 52.53 24.57 -15.06
C GLU A 66 51.33 24.96 -14.19
N ALA A 67 51.53 25.83 -13.19
CA ALA A 67 50.44 26.37 -12.38
C ALA A 67 49.44 27.20 -13.22
N ILE A 68 49.92 28.05 -14.13
CA ILE A 68 49.04 28.82 -15.04
C ILE A 68 48.29 27.88 -15.97
N LYS A 69 48.94 26.85 -16.51
CA LYS A 69 48.30 25.86 -17.39
C LYS A 69 47.22 25.06 -16.65
N SER A 70 47.49 24.67 -15.40
CA SER A 70 46.49 24.03 -14.53
C SER A 70 45.31 24.96 -14.28
N GLN A 71 45.56 26.21 -13.90
CA GLN A 71 44.51 27.20 -13.64
C GLN A 71 43.66 27.48 -14.89
N ALA A 72 44.26 27.56 -16.08
CA ALA A 72 43.53 27.73 -17.34
C ALA A 72 42.60 26.53 -17.61
N SER A 73 43.08 25.30 -17.40
CA SER A 73 42.27 24.08 -17.50
C SER A 73 41.13 24.07 -16.49
N ASP A 74 41.37 24.51 -15.26
CA ASP A 74 40.34 24.59 -14.21
C ASP A 74 39.26 25.63 -14.55
N ILE A 75 39.66 26.78 -15.11
CA ILE A 75 38.75 27.82 -15.58
C ILE A 75 37.86 27.29 -16.72
N GLU A 76 38.44 26.59 -17.70
CA GLU A 76 37.67 25.97 -18.79
C GLU A 76 36.67 24.93 -18.26
N ALA A 77 37.09 24.10 -17.31
CA ALA A 77 36.22 23.10 -16.69
C ALA A 77 35.07 23.75 -15.89
N VAL A 78 35.32 24.86 -15.19
CA VAL A 78 34.28 25.61 -14.47
C VAL A 78 33.34 26.30 -15.46
N LYS A 79 33.85 26.87 -16.55
CA LYS A 79 33.03 27.51 -17.59
C LYS A 79 32.04 26.53 -18.21
N LEU A 80 32.48 25.32 -18.58
CA LEU A 80 31.60 24.28 -19.10
C LEU A 80 30.49 23.90 -18.11
N LYS A 81 30.80 23.87 -16.79
CA LYS A 81 29.80 23.62 -15.75
C LYS A 81 28.80 24.76 -15.63
N VAL A 82 29.24 26.01 -15.77
CA VAL A 82 28.36 27.18 -15.76
C VAL A 82 27.42 27.14 -16.97
N ASP A 83 27.96 26.92 -18.16
CA ASP A 83 27.16 26.83 -19.39
C ASP A 83 26.10 25.71 -19.30
N ALA A 84 26.47 24.53 -18.75
CA ALA A 84 25.53 23.45 -18.52
C ALA A 84 24.41 23.84 -17.52
N LYS A 85 24.76 24.58 -16.46
CA LYS A 85 23.78 25.08 -15.49
C LYS A 85 22.86 26.14 -16.08
N GLU A 86 23.36 26.98 -16.98
CA GLU A 86 22.52 27.96 -17.69
C GLU A 86 21.49 27.27 -18.60
N GLU A 87 21.86 26.20 -19.30
CA GLU A 87 20.92 25.40 -20.09
C GLU A 87 19.89 24.67 -19.21
N GLU A 88 20.31 24.09 -18.08
CA GLU A 88 19.38 23.53 -17.08
C GLU A 88 18.38 24.58 -16.59
N ILE A 89 18.83 25.82 -16.31
CA ILE A 89 17.95 26.92 -15.88
C ILE A 89 16.96 27.31 -16.99
N LYS A 90 17.39 27.35 -18.26
CA LYS A 90 16.49 27.66 -19.38
C LYS A 90 15.41 26.59 -19.53
N GLU A 91 15.79 25.31 -19.44
CA GLU A 91 14.84 24.20 -19.53
C GLU A 91 13.86 24.19 -18.33
N LEU A 92 14.35 24.43 -17.11
CA LEU A 92 13.50 24.56 -15.93
C LEU A 92 12.51 25.72 -16.06
N LYS A 93 12.92 26.87 -16.62
CA LYS A 93 12.01 27.99 -16.89
C LYS A 93 10.94 27.62 -17.93
N ARG A 94 11.29 26.84 -18.96
CA ARG A 94 10.33 26.35 -19.96
C ARG A 94 9.30 25.41 -19.34
N GLN A 95 9.77 24.45 -18.52
CA GLN A 95 8.89 23.54 -17.78
C GLN A 95 7.97 24.27 -16.81
N LEU A 96 8.48 25.29 -16.12
CA LEU A 96 7.67 26.11 -15.22
C LEU A 96 6.53 26.84 -15.96
N ARG A 97 6.80 27.39 -17.15
CA ARG A 97 5.76 28.03 -17.98
C ARG A 97 4.68 27.05 -18.41
N LEU A 98 5.07 25.87 -18.89
CA LEU A 98 4.12 24.81 -19.25
C LEU A 98 3.26 24.40 -18.05
N LYS A 99 3.86 24.24 -16.87
CA LYS A 99 3.12 23.92 -15.65
C LYS A 99 2.18 25.05 -15.21
N GLN A 100 2.56 26.31 -15.44
CA GLN A 100 1.68 27.44 -15.17
C GLN A 100 0.47 27.47 -16.12
N GLU A 101 0.67 27.15 -17.39
CA GLU A 101 -0.41 27.02 -18.38
C GLU A 101 -1.36 25.86 -18.04
N GLU A 102 -0.82 24.68 -17.72
CA GLU A 102 -1.61 23.53 -17.25
C GLU A 102 -2.45 23.87 -16.01
N LEU A 103 -1.87 24.58 -15.02
CA LEU A 103 -2.59 25.01 -13.82
C LEU A 103 -3.71 25.99 -14.17
N SER A 104 -3.46 26.94 -15.07
CA SER A 104 -4.49 27.88 -15.53
C SER A 104 -5.66 27.18 -16.24
N GLU A 105 -5.40 26.15 -17.06
CA GLU A 105 -6.44 25.34 -17.70
C GLU A 105 -7.26 24.57 -16.66
N GLN A 106 -6.58 23.94 -15.69
CA GLN A 106 -7.24 23.25 -14.59
C GLN A 106 -8.13 24.19 -13.76
N GLN A 107 -7.67 25.40 -13.48
CA GLN A 107 -8.45 26.41 -12.76
C GLN A 107 -9.73 26.79 -13.50
N VAL A 108 -9.67 26.96 -14.83
CA VAL A 108 -10.86 27.21 -15.66
C VAL A 108 -11.81 26.01 -15.63
N ARG A 109 -11.27 24.79 -15.69
CA ARG A 109 -12.07 23.55 -15.61
C ARG A 109 -12.78 23.41 -14.26
N ILE A 110 -12.10 23.75 -13.17
CA ILE A 110 -12.69 23.79 -11.83
C ILE A 110 -13.85 24.80 -11.80
N GLY A 111 -13.62 26.04 -12.24
CA GLY A 111 -14.66 27.07 -12.26
C GLY A 111 -15.89 26.67 -13.09
N LEU A 112 -15.71 25.93 -14.19
CA LEU A 112 -16.83 25.39 -14.98
C LEU A 112 -17.63 24.33 -14.22
N VAL A 113 -16.95 23.44 -13.49
CA VAL A 113 -17.59 22.40 -12.69
C VAL A 113 -18.32 23.00 -11.48
N GLU A 114 -17.71 23.97 -10.80
CA GLU A 114 -18.33 24.72 -9.70
C GLU A 114 -19.61 25.41 -10.17
N LYS A 115 -19.58 26.09 -11.33
CA LYS A 115 -20.77 26.72 -11.90
C LYS A 115 -21.86 25.71 -12.28
N LYS A 116 -21.48 24.55 -12.81
CA LYS A 116 -22.43 23.45 -13.08
C LYS A 116 -23.06 22.92 -11.80
N LEU A 117 -22.27 22.80 -10.74
CA LEU A 117 -22.74 22.37 -9.43
C LEU A 117 -23.71 23.39 -8.82
N GLU A 118 -23.37 24.69 -8.90
CA GLU A 118 -24.25 25.76 -8.43
C GLU A 118 -25.60 25.76 -9.17
N ASN A 119 -25.58 25.59 -10.50
CA ASN A 119 -26.80 25.46 -11.30
C ASN A 119 -27.63 24.23 -10.89
N LYS A 120 -26.98 23.08 -10.67
CA LYS A 120 -27.67 21.86 -10.22
C LYS A 120 -28.25 22.00 -8.82
N ASN A 121 -27.57 22.72 -7.93
CA ASN A 121 -28.08 22.99 -6.60
C ASN A 121 -29.33 23.90 -6.67
N LYS A 122 -29.30 24.95 -7.50
CA LYS A 122 -30.49 25.81 -7.75
C LYS A 122 -31.66 25.02 -8.31
N GLU A 123 -31.43 24.16 -9.29
CA GLU A 123 -32.47 23.27 -9.87
C GLU A 123 -33.06 22.34 -8.79
N ALA A 124 -32.21 21.76 -7.93
CA ALA A 124 -32.66 20.92 -6.83
C ALA A 124 -33.46 21.70 -5.77
N GLU A 125 -33.06 22.93 -5.42
CA GLU A 125 -33.78 23.82 -4.51
C GLU A 125 -35.15 24.21 -5.08
N GLU A 126 -35.24 24.51 -6.38
CA GLU A 126 -36.50 24.79 -7.07
C GLU A 126 -37.44 23.58 -7.05
N ASP A 127 -36.93 22.37 -7.29
CA ASP A 127 -37.73 21.15 -7.28
C ASP A 127 -38.17 20.77 -5.86
N LEU A 128 -37.33 20.99 -4.86
CA LEU A 128 -37.70 20.84 -3.44
C LEU A 128 -38.83 21.81 -3.09
N SER A 129 -38.73 23.07 -3.51
CA SER A 129 -39.80 24.07 -3.31
C SER A 129 -41.11 23.67 -3.99
N LYS A 130 -41.06 23.14 -5.22
CA LYS A 130 -42.26 22.60 -5.91
C LYS A 130 -42.85 21.41 -5.17
N LEU A 131 -42.01 20.49 -4.68
CA LEU A 131 -42.47 19.29 -3.97
C LEU A 131 -43.09 19.66 -2.62
N GLN A 132 -42.51 20.62 -1.90
CA GLN A 132 -43.06 21.16 -0.66
C GLN A 132 -44.45 21.76 -0.89
N ARG A 133 -44.62 22.58 -1.94
CA ARG A 133 -45.95 23.14 -2.28
C ARG A 133 -46.99 22.05 -2.55
N LYS A 134 -46.62 20.98 -3.28
CA LYS A 134 -47.53 19.85 -3.54
C LYS A 134 -47.87 19.09 -2.27
N LEU A 135 -46.90 18.95 -1.35
CA LEU A 135 -47.13 18.33 -0.05
C LEU A 135 -48.13 19.13 0.79
N ASP A 136 -47.93 20.46 0.86
CA ASP A 136 -48.81 21.37 1.59
C ASP A 136 -50.23 21.39 1.00
N GLU A 137 -50.35 21.41 -0.34
CA GLU A 137 -51.64 21.34 -1.03
C GLU A 137 -52.36 20.00 -0.75
N SER A 138 -51.65 18.87 -0.84
CA SER A 138 -52.20 17.56 -0.52
C SER A 138 -52.63 17.45 0.94
N ALA A 139 -51.85 18.00 1.87
CA ALA A 139 -52.19 18.02 3.29
C ALA A 139 -53.46 18.84 3.55
N LEU A 140 -53.62 19.97 2.87
CA LEU A 140 -54.82 20.81 2.96
C LEU A 140 -56.06 20.08 2.43
N VAL A 141 -55.95 19.39 1.30
CA VAL A 141 -57.04 18.57 0.74
C VAL A 141 -57.44 17.45 1.70
N LEU A 142 -56.47 16.75 2.29
CA LEU A 142 -56.75 15.69 3.28
C LEU A 142 -57.48 16.25 4.49
N LYS A 143 -57.03 17.39 5.03
CA LYS A 143 -57.68 18.03 6.19
C LYS A 143 -59.11 18.49 5.87
N LYS A 144 -59.34 19.00 4.67
CA LYS A 144 -60.69 19.35 4.20
C LYS A 144 -61.57 18.10 4.11
N LYS A 145 -61.05 17.00 3.59
CA LYS A 145 -61.76 15.71 3.50
C LYS A 145 -62.09 15.13 4.87
N GLU A 146 -61.14 15.17 5.80
CA GLU A 146 -61.34 14.77 7.19
C GLU A 146 -62.51 15.55 7.81
N LYS A 147 -62.54 16.88 7.62
CA LYS A 147 -63.65 17.72 8.08
C LYS A 147 -64.99 17.38 7.42
N GLU A 148 -65.00 17.16 6.09
CA GLU A 148 -66.21 16.72 5.36
C GLU A 148 -66.74 15.39 5.90
N PHE A 149 -65.86 14.45 6.25
CA PHE A 149 -66.25 13.16 6.84
C PHE A 149 -66.77 13.32 8.28
N GLU A 150 -66.16 14.18 9.08
CA GLU A 150 -66.61 14.48 10.44
C GLU A 150 -68.01 15.13 10.43
N GLU A 151 -68.23 16.14 9.57
CA GLU A 151 -69.54 16.76 9.38
C GLU A 151 -70.59 15.73 8.91
N THR A 152 -70.23 14.83 8.00
CA THR A 152 -71.12 13.74 7.54
C THR A 152 -71.42 12.74 8.67
N TYR A 153 -70.42 12.41 9.48
CA TYR A 153 -70.54 11.50 10.62
C TYR A 153 -71.48 12.07 11.68
N ASP A 154 -71.34 13.35 12.03
CA ASP A 154 -72.23 14.04 12.96
C ASP A 154 -73.68 14.06 12.47
N THR A 155 -73.88 14.29 11.17
CA THR A 155 -75.21 14.27 10.56
C THR A 155 -75.85 12.88 10.68
N LEU A 156 -75.10 11.82 10.35
CA LEU A 156 -75.57 10.44 10.49
C LEU A 156 -75.87 10.06 11.94
N GLN A 157 -75.07 10.54 12.89
CA GLN A 157 -75.29 10.28 14.31
C GLN A 157 -76.58 10.96 14.79
N SER A 158 -76.82 12.21 14.37
CA SER A 158 -78.08 12.92 14.64
C SER A 158 -79.30 12.20 14.05
N ASP A 159 -79.18 11.62 12.86
CA ASP A 159 -80.24 10.82 12.24
C ASP A 159 -80.49 9.52 13.02
N ILE A 160 -79.43 8.83 13.49
CA ILE A 160 -79.54 7.64 14.35
C ILE A 160 -80.31 7.99 15.63
N ASP A 161 -79.92 9.05 16.33
CA ASP A 161 -80.54 9.48 17.58
C ASP A 161 -82.02 9.84 17.37
N SER A 162 -82.33 10.52 16.26
CA SER A 162 -83.71 10.85 15.87
C SER A 162 -84.55 9.60 15.60
N LEU A 163 -84.02 8.64 14.85
CA LEU A 163 -84.69 7.36 14.59
C LEU A 163 -84.86 6.51 15.87
N GLU A 164 -83.90 6.57 16.80
CA GLU A 164 -84.04 5.93 18.11
C GLU A 164 -85.13 6.60 18.95
N GLN A 165 -85.24 7.92 18.91
CA GLN A 165 -86.31 8.66 19.55
C GLN A 165 -87.68 8.29 18.95
N GLU A 166 -87.82 8.29 17.62
CA GLU A 166 -89.05 7.86 16.95
C GLU A 166 -89.40 6.40 17.30
N LYS A 167 -88.42 5.51 17.32
CA LYS A 167 -88.59 4.11 17.71
C LYS A 167 -89.07 3.98 19.16
N THR A 168 -88.52 4.77 20.08
CA THR A 168 -88.96 4.76 21.49
C THR A 168 -90.36 5.37 21.65
N GLU A 169 -90.68 6.42 20.91
CA GLU A 169 -92.02 7.01 20.88
C GLU A 169 -93.05 6.05 20.30
N LEU A 170 -92.73 5.36 19.19
CA LEU A 170 -93.59 4.33 18.61
C LEU A 170 -93.77 3.14 19.56
N LYS A 171 -92.72 2.73 20.28
CA LYS A 171 -92.83 1.72 21.34
C LYS A 171 -93.75 2.18 22.46
N GLU A 172 -93.67 3.44 22.90
CA GLU A 172 -94.56 3.96 23.94
C GLU A 172 -96.00 4.11 23.42
N ARG A 173 -96.22 4.58 22.19
CA ARG A 173 -97.54 4.60 21.54
C ARG A 173 -98.12 3.20 21.43
N LEU A 174 -97.32 2.20 21.05
CA LEU A 174 -97.71 0.80 21.03
C LEU A 174 -98.02 0.31 22.44
N ARG A 175 -97.26 0.71 23.46
CA ARG A 175 -97.53 0.37 24.86
C ARG A 175 -98.83 0.99 25.35
N VAL A 176 -99.10 2.25 25.02
CA VAL A 176 -100.34 2.96 25.36
C VAL A 176 -101.53 2.38 24.61
N LEU A 177 -101.39 2.06 23.31
CA LEU A 177 -102.39 1.32 22.54
C LEU A 177 -102.61 -0.08 23.13
N SER A 178 -101.55 -0.80 23.47
CA SER A 178 -101.68 -2.10 24.16
C SER A 178 -102.38 -1.94 25.50
N LYS A 179 -102.14 -0.86 26.26
CA LYS A 179 -102.85 -0.54 27.51
C LYS A 179 -104.30 -0.14 27.29
N ASN A 180 -104.64 0.60 26.23
CA ASN A 180 -106.02 0.92 25.85
C ASN A 180 -106.77 -0.32 25.32
N THR A 181 -106.09 -1.18 24.57
CA THR A 181 -106.59 -2.49 24.13
C THR A 181 -106.68 -3.48 25.30
N LEU A 182 -105.78 -3.42 26.29
CA LEU A 182 -105.88 -4.16 27.56
C LEU A 182 -107.01 -3.62 28.46
N LEU A 183 -107.28 -2.31 28.46
CA LEU A 183 -108.44 -1.72 29.14
C LEU A 183 -109.76 -2.11 28.46
N GLN A 184 -109.73 -2.48 27.18
CA GLN A 184 -110.86 -3.09 26.49
C GLN A 184 -110.89 -4.62 26.58
N ASN A 185 -109.79 -5.30 26.93
CA ASN A 185 -109.69 -6.76 26.85
C ASN A 185 -108.73 -7.45 27.86
N MET A 186 -108.77 -7.08 29.14
CA MET A 186 -108.34 -8.01 30.22
C MET A 186 -109.24 -7.84 31.45
N SER A 187 -110.33 -8.60 31.56
CA SER A 187 -110.29 -9.85 32.34
C SER A 187 -109.15 -10.80 31.96
N ARG A 188 -108.41 -11.22 32.99
CA ARG A 188 -107.46 -12.36 33.09
C ARG A 188 -106.01 -12.10 32.71
N GLN A 189 -105.18 -11.85 33.75
CA GLN A 189 -103.90 -12.53 34.12
C GLN A 189 -102.86 -12.79 33.00
N SER A 190 -101.54 -12.71 33.16
CA SER A 190 -100.60 -12.55 34.28
C SER A 190 -99.18 -12.60 33.69
N SER A 191 -98.25 -11.79 34.22
CA SER A 191 -96.79 -12.02 34.39
C SER A 191 -95.93 -12.63 33.24
N VAL A 192 -94.83 -11.95 32.86
CA VAL A 192 -93.44 -12.21 33.29
C VAL A 192 -92.54 -11.05 32.83
N ALA A 193 -91.52 -10.78 33.64
CA ALA A 193 -90.65 -9.60 33.66
C ALA A 193 -89.51 -9.58 32.63
N VAL A 194 -89.07 -8.34 32.40
CA VAL A 194 -87.86 -7.86 31.72
C VAL A 194 -86.57 -8.27 32.42
N SER A 195 -85.52 -8.56 31.66
CA SER A 195 -84.19 -7.93 31.86
C SER A 195 -83.24 -8.28 30.73
N GLY A 196 -82.93 -7.28 29.91
CA GLY A 196 -81.61 -7.17 29.31
C GLY A 196 -80.64 -6.69 30.40
N SER A 197 -79.48 -7.33 30.48
CA SER A 197 -78.31 -6.77 31.15
C SER A 197 -77.15 -6.88 30.19
N VAL A 198 -76.91 -5.77 29.51
CA VAL A 198 -75.56 -5.35 29.15
C VAL A 198 -74.88 -4.95 30.45
N SER A 199 -73.70 -5.49 30.71
CA SER A 199 -72.77 -4.95 31.69
C SER A 199 -71.34 -5.13 31.18
N PRO A 200 -70.45 -4.17 31.49
CA PRO A 200 -69.21 -3.95 30.79
C PRO A 200 -68.10 -4.78 31.43
N VAL A 201 -67.37 -5.57 30.63
CA VAL A 201 -66.10 -6.13 31.06
C VAL A 201 -65.02 -5.09 30.80
N GLY A 202 -64.81 -4.24 31.80
CA GLY A 202 -63.56 -3.50 31.97
C GLY A 202 -62.61 -4.33 32.83
N GLY A 203 -61.53 -4.82 32.21
CA GLY A 203 -60.30 -5.29 32.85
C GLY A 203 -59.98 -6.78 32.65
N PRO A 204 -58.70 -7.21 32.66
CA PRO A 204 -57.47 -6.58 32.17
C PRO A 204 -57.18 -7.04 30.73
N VAL A 205 -56.15 -6.47 30.10
CA VAL A 205 -55.64 -6.91 28.79
C VAL A 205 -55.44 -8.43 28.77
N SER A 206 -56.23 -9.15 27.96
CA SER A 206 -56.11 -10.59 27.78
C SER A 206 -54.70 -10.97 27.30
N PRO A 207 -54.02 -11.95 27.92
CA PRO A 207 -52.71 -12.43 27.46
C PRO A 207 -52.76 -13.02 26.04
N ASP A 208 -53.94 -13.45 25.59
CA ASP A 208 -54.18 -13.96 24.23
C ASP A 208 -53.98 -12.90 23.14
N SER A 209 -54.20 -11.61 23.45
CA SER A 209 -54.00 -10.53 22.46
C SER A 209 -52.51 -10.30 22.19
N ASN A 210 -51.67 -10.35 23.23
CA ASN A 210 -50.21 -10.23 23.08
C ASN A 210 -49.62 -11.48 22.41
N LEU A 211 -50.14 -12.67 22.70
CA LEU A 211 -49.74 -13.92 22.04
C LEU A 211 -50.11 -13.90 20.55
N LEU A 212 -51.29 -13.40 20.21
CA LEU A 212 -51.76 -13.27 18.83
C LEU A 212 -50.94 -12.24 18.05
N VAL A 213 -50.59 -11.10 18.65
CA VAL A 213 -49.70 -10.10 18.04
C VAL A 213 -48.30 -10.70 17.79
N GLN A 214 -47.77 -11.47 18.74
CA GLN A 214 -46.48 -12.16 18.57
C GLN A 214 -46.55 -13.24 17.48
N GLN A 215 -47.66 -13.97 17.37
CA GLN A 215 -47.88 -14.95 16.30
C GLN A 215 -48.00 -14.28 14.93
N VAL A 216 -48.68 -13.14 14.83
CA VAL A 216 -48.76 -12.35 13.59
C VAL A 216 -47.38 -11.82 13.19
N ALA A 217 -46.56 -11.38 14.15
CA ALA A 217 -45.18 -10.98 13.88
C ALA A 217 -44.33 -12.14 13.35
N ALA A 218 -44.36 -13.30 14.03
CA ALA A 218 -43.63 -14.49 13.58
C ALA A 218 -44.07 -14.99 12.20
N LEU A 219 -45.38 -14.94 11.89
CA LEU A 219 -45.91 -15.29 10.58
C LEU A 219 -45.49 -14.29 9.50
N ARG A 220 -45.41 -12.99 9.82
CA ARG A 220 -44.88 -11.97 8.92
C ARG A 220 -43.39 -12.22 8.62
N ASP A 221 -42.59 -12.58 9.63
CA ASP A 221 -41.18 -12.91 9.45
C ASP A 221 -40.99 -14.19 8.62
N ALA A 222 -41.79 -15.22 8.86
CA ALA A 222 -41.78 -16.45 8.06
C ALA A 222 -42.17 -16.19 6.59
N LEU A 223 -43.19 -15.35 6.36
CA LEU A 223 -43.58 -14.93 5.01
C LEU A 223 -42.46 -14.12 4.35
N HIS A 224 -41.84 -13.19 5.09
CA HIS A 224 -40.68 -12.43 4.60
C HIS A 224 -39.52 -13.35 4.21
N HIS A 225 -39.18 -14.34 5.04
CA HIS A 225 -38.15 -15.33 4.73
C HIS A 225 -38.50 -16.15 3.48
N SER A 226 -39.74 -16.65 3.36
CA SER A 226 -40.20 -17.39 2.18
C SER A 226 -40.17 -16.55 0.90
N LYS A 227 -40.56 -15.27 1.00
CA LYS A 227 -40.45 -14.30 -0.10
C LYS A 227 -39.00 -14.07 -0.50
N GLN A 228 -38.09 -13.97 0.48
CA GLN A 228 -36.66 -13.81 0.23
C GLN A 228 -36.06 -15.03 -0.46
N GLU A 229 -36.44 -16.24 -0.08
CA GLU A 229 -36.03 -17.48 -0.75
C GLU A 229 -36.53 -17.54 -2.20
N LEU A 230 -37.78 -17.14 -2.45
CA LEU A 230 -38.33 -17.06 -3.80
C LEU A 230 -37.53 -16.05 -4.66
N ILE A 231 -37.23 -14.88 -4.11
CA ILE A 231 -36.40 -13.87 -4.78
C ILE A 231 -34.99 -14.43 -5.05
N HIS A 232 -34.40 -15.13 -4.08
CA HIS A 232 -33.07 -15.74 -4.22
C HIS A 232 -33.04 -16.79 -5.34
N LEU A 233 -34.02 -17.70 -5.39
CA LEU A 233 -34.15 -18.71 -6.44
C LEU A 233 -34.42 -18.09 -7.81
N LYS A 234 -35.30 -17.09 -7.89
CA LYS A 234 -35.58 -16.38 -9.16
C LYS A 234 -34.37 -15.61 -9.66
N ALA A 235 -33.55 -15.06 -8.76
CA ALA A 235 -32.33 -14.33 -9.09
C ALA A 235 -31.10 -15.24 -9.28
N GLU A 236 -31.20 -16.55 -9.01
CA GLU A 236 -30.05 -17.46 -8.98
C GLU A 236 -29.32 -17.53 -10.33
N ARG A 237 -30.06 -17.60 -11.45
CA ARG A 237 -29.47 -17.61 -12.80
C ARG A 237 -28.67 -16.34 -13.07
N MET A 238 -29.25 -15.18 -12.75
CA MET A 238 -28.60 -13.88 -12.93
C MET A 238 -27.39 -13.74 -12.00
N LYS A 239 -27.50 -14.20 -10.75
CA LYS A 239 -26.39 -14.23 -9.78
C LYS A 239 -25.23 -15.10 -10.27
N LYS A 240 -25.51 -16.28 -10.84
CA LYS A 240 -24.49 -17.16 -11.44
C LYS A 240 -23.81 -16.51 -12.65
N GLN A 241 -24.57 -15.85 -13.53
CA GLN A 241 -24.03 -15.12 -14.67
C GLN A 241 -23.11 -13.98 -14.21
N MET A 242 -23.53 -13.18 -13.23
CA MET A 242 -22.70 -12.11 -12.68
C MET A 242 -21.46 -12.64 -11.94
N ALA A 243 -21.60 -13.75 -11.20
CA ALA A 243 -20.48 -14.38 -10.47
C ALA A 243 -19.47 -15.07 -11.40
N SER A 244 -19.87 -15.44 -12.63
CA SER A 244 -18.94 -15.98 -13.63
C SER A 244 -17.99 -14.93 -14.21
N LEU A 245 -18.32 -13.66 -14.05
CA LEU A 245 -17.45 -12.55 -14.46
C LEU A 245 -16.36 -12.33 -13.43
N THR A 246 -15.16 -11.98 -13.88
CA THR A 246 -14.03 -11.67 -12.99
C THR A 246 -14.34 -10.43 -12.15
N PRO A 247 -14.17 -10.48 -10.81
CA PRO A 247 -14.36 -9.32 -9.95
C PRO A 247 -13.46 -8.16 -10.38
N LEU A 248 -14.02 -6.96 -10.44
CA LEU A 248 -13.27 -5.73 -10.73
C LEU A 248 -12.72 -5.17 -9.42
N ASP A 249 -11.42 -5.32 -9.18
CA ASP A 249 -10.73 -4.66 -8.09
C ASP A 249 -10.24 -3.29 -8.56
N VAL A 250 -10.85 -2.22 -8.03
CA VAL A 250 -10.49 -0.85 -8.42
C VAL A 250 -9.31 -0.42 -7.56
N PRO A 251 -8.15 -0.08 -8.14
CA PRO A 251 -7.01 0.40 -7.37
C PRO A 251 -7.44 1.61 -6.55
N LYS A 252 -7.24 1.55 -5.23
CA LYS A 252 -7.45 2.70 -4.35
C LYS A 252 -6.46 3.78 -4.76
N LYS A 253 -6.92 4.76 -5.53
CA LYS A 253 -6.15 5.99 -5.74
C LYS A 253 -6.06 6.70 -4.40
N PRO A 254 -4.91 7.32 -4.06
CA PRO A 254 -4.77 8.12 -2.86
C PRO A 254 -5.59 9.42 -3.02
N CYS A 255 -6.91 9.30 -2.95
CA CYS A 255 -7.82 10.43 -2.92
C CYS A 255 -8.08 10.75 -1.45
N SER A 256 -7.19 11.53 -0.83
CA SER A 256 -7.62 12.28 0.34
C SER A 256 -8.57 13.38 -0.17
N LEU A 257 -9.78 13.43 0.39
CA LEU A 257 -10.74 14.52 0.18
C LEU A 257 -10.23 15.87 0.76
N SER A 258 -9.02 15.89 1.32
CA SER A 258 -8.36 17.05 1.92
C SER A 258 -7.25 17.65 1.05
N SER A 259 -6.94 17.05 -0.11
CA SER A 259 -5.91 17.58 -1.04
C SER A 259 -6.56 18.16 -2.29
N SER A 260 -6.46 19.48 -2.42
CA SER A 260 -6.95 20.27 -3.58
C SER A 260 -6.35 19.84 -4.93
N THR A 261 -5.26 19.05 -4.95
CA THR A 261 -4.53 18.70 -6.18
C THR A 261 -4.42 17.19 -6.46
N GLY A 262 -5.08 16.34 -5.68
CA GLY A 262 -5.19 14.89 -5.98
C GLY A 262 -3.88 14.10 -6.05
N LEU A 263 -2.74 14.72 -5.70
CA LEU A 263 -1.42 14.09 -5.61
C LEU A 263 -0.96 14.14 -4.16
N VAL A 264 -1.32 13.12 -3.39
CA VAL A 264 -0.70 12.88 -2.09
C VAL A 264 0.65 12.19 -2.32
N LYS A 265 1.72 12.72 -1.73
CA LYS A 265 3.02 12.02 -1.70
C LYS A 265 2.81 10.68 -1.00
N ILE A 266 3.37 9.60 -1.57
CA ILE A 266 3.37 8.27 -0.95
C ILE A 266 3.99 8.40 0.44
N GLY A 267 3.16 8.44 1.50
CA GLY A 267 3.58 8.68 2.88
C GLY A 267 2.57 9.42 3.75
N ASP A 268 1.73 10.31 3.18
CA ASP A 268 0.84 11.20 3.95
C ASP A 268 -0.65 10.85 3.81
N ILE A 269 -1.02 9.58 4.04
CA ILE A 269 -2.42 9.19 4.22
C ILE A 269 -2.53 8.58 5.62
N PRO A 270 -3.43 9.08 6.48
CA PRO A 270 -3.83 8.35 7.67
C PRO A 270 -4.82 7.28 7.21
N ASP A 271 -4.32 6.27 6.50
CA ASP A 271 -5.08 5.05 6.33
C ASP A 271 -5.10 4.36 7.71
N THR A 272 -6.26 3.83 8.07
CA THR A 272 -6.45 2.88 9.17
C THR A 272 -5.65 1.57 9.00
N SER A 273 -4.59 1.58 8.19
CA SER A 273 -3.51 0.59 8.17
C SER A 273 -2.61 0.84 9.38
N SER A 274 -3.01 0.21 10.49
CA SER A 274 -2.24 -0.07 11.72
C SER A 274 -1.00 0.78 11.94
N CYS A 275 -1.02 1.64 12.96
CA CYS A 275 0.15 2.30 13.56
C CYS A 275 1.42 1.42 13.58
N ASP A 276 1.26 0.11 13.71
CA ASP A 276 2.32 -0.89 13.72
C ASP A 276 3.08 -1.06 12.40
N LEU A 277 2.44 -0.91 11.23
CA LEU A 277 3.14 -0.94 9.94
C LEU A 277 4.06 0.28 9.79
N ASN A 278 3.59 1.48 10.16
CA ASN A 278 4.41 2.69 10.11
C ASN A 278 5.59 2.62 11.09
N LYS A 279 5.39 2.08 12.30
CA LYS A 279 6.50 1.78 13.23
C LYS A 279 7.51 0.82 12.62
N LEU A 280 7.04 -0.23 11.94
CA LEU A 280 7.89 -1.22 11.31
C LEU A 280 8.70 -0.63 10.14
N ILE A 281 8.08 0.23 9.34
CA ILE A 281 8.75 0.98 8.27
C ILE A 281 9.84 1.88 8.85
N GLN A 282 9.54 2.64 9.91
CA GLN A 282 10.52 3.49 10.56
C GLN A 282 11.68 2.67 11.13
N ARG A 283 11.38 1.57 11.84
CA ARG A 283 12.39 0.66 12.40
C ARG A 283 13.25 0.03 11.30
N THR A 284 12.67 -0.29 10.15
CA THR A 284 13.40 -0.78 8.96
C THR A 284 14.37 0.29 8.44
N LYS A 285 13.92 1.54 8.35
CA LYS A 285 14.73 2.66 7.89
C LYS A 285 15.91 2.94 8.82
N ASP A 286 15.67 2.94 10.14
CA ASP A 286 16.70 3.16 11.15
C ASP A 286 17.74 2.03 11.13
N LEU A 287 17.28 0.77 11.00
CA LEU A 287 18.16 -0.40 10.92
C LEU A 287 19.00 -0.38 9.64
N LEU A 288 18.41 -0.01 8.50
CA LEU A 288 19.10 0.16 7.23
C LEU A 288 20.14 1.29 7.31
N GLN A 289 19.80 2.42 7.94
CA GLN A 289 20.74 3.52 8.15
C GLN A 289 21.92 3.09 9.02
N ASN A 290 21.67 2.35 10.09
CA ASN A 290 22.71 1.81 10.96
C ASN A 290 23.61 0.81 10.21
N ALA A 291 23.02 -0.11 9.46
CA ALA A 291 23.75 -1.07 8.63
C ALA A 291 24.64 -0.35 7.60
N ASN A 292 24.09 0.63 6.88
CA ASN A 292 24.83 1.44 5.90
C ASN A 292 25.96 2.25 6.55
N LYS A 293 25.73 2.81 7.74
CA LYS A 293 26.76 3.56 8.48
C LYS A 293 27.91 2.64 8.90
N LEU A 294 27.58 1.43 9.36
CA LEU A 294 28.57 0.43 9.75
C LEU A 294 29.37 -0.09 8.54
N SER A 295 28.71 -0.32 7.40
CA SER A 295 29.36 -0.77 6.17
C SER A 295 30.21 0.31 5.51
N ALA A 296 29.77 1.57 5.55
CA ALA A 296 30.50 2.70 4.95
C ALA A 296 31.70 3.17 5.78
N CYS A 297 31.66 2.96 7.11
CA CYS A 297 32.70 3.41 8.03
C CYS A 297 33.29 2.23 8.84
N PRO A 298 34.06 1.32 8.20
CA PRO A 298 34.75 0.27 8.93
C PRO A 298 35.77 0.89 9.90
N ARG A 299 35.57 0.70 11.21
CA ARG A 299 36.45 1.24 12.25
C ARG A 299 37.63 0.31 12.49
N LEU A 300 38.80 0.70 12.01
CA LEU A 300 40.06 0.03 12.35
C LEU A 300 40.42 0.27 13.82
N ILE A 301 40.97 -0.76 14.47
CA ILE A 301 41.39 -0.69 15.86
C ILE A 301 42.83 -0.21 15.91
N ASP A 302 43.06 0.91 16.59
CA ASP A 302 44.38 1.50 16.72
C ASP A 302 45.21 0.79 17.81
N ILE A 303 46.35 0.26 17.36
CA ILE A 303 47.37 -0.41 18.20
C ILE A 303 48.71 0.37 18.22
N SER A 304 48.81 1.48 17.49
CA SER A 304 50.08 2.19 17.23
C SER A 304 50.71 2.84 18.47
N SER A 305 49.89 3.21 19.45
CA SER A 305 50.31 3.91 20.67
C SER A 305 50.61 2.98 21.86
N ARG A 306 50.75 1.67 21.64
CA ARG A 306 50.85 0.68 22.73
C ARG A 306 52.23 0.07 22.87
N MET A 307 52.73 0.10 24.11
CA MET A 307 53.91 -0.66 24.53
C MET A 307 53.53 -2.13 24.83
N PRO A 308 54.31 -3.12 24.37
CA PRO A 308 54.10 -4.53 24.72
C PRO A 308 54.10 -4.71 26.25
N GLY A 309 53.07 -5.38 26.80
CA GLY A 309 53.00 -5.72 28.23
C GLY A 309 52.33 -4.71 29.16
N CYS A 310 51.98 -3.49 28.70
CA CYS A 310 51.21 -2.53 29.51
C CYS A 310 49.71 -2.81 29.43
N ALA A 311 49.06 -2.99 30.59
CA ALA A 311 47.61 -3.09 30.67
C ALA A 311 46.93 -1.79 30.19
N PRO A 312 45.79 -1.84 29.47
CA PRO A 312 45.11 -0.64 28.98
C PRO A 312 44.71 0.30 30.13
N ALA A 313 44.88 1.62 29.93
CA ALA A 313 44.56 2.66 30.93
C ALA A 313 43.09 2.70 31.36
N THR A 314 42.17 2.17 30.54
CA THR A 314 40.77 1.94 30.90
C THR A 314 40.32 0.58 30.39
N GLN A 315 39.46 -0.11 31.15
CA GLN A 315 38.96 -1.42 30.74
C GLN A 315 38.18 -1.38 29.42
N ASN A 316 37.67 -0.21 29.01
CA ASN A 316 36.86 -0.01 27.80
C ASN A 316 37.71 0.17 26.53
N SER A 317 38.99 0.52 26.66
CA SER A 317 39.86 0.83 25.53
C SER A 317 40.76 -0.32 25.10
N GLY A 318 40.57 -1.55 25.60
CA GLY A 318 41.37 -2.70 25.16
C GLY A 318 41.08 -3.08 23.69
N PRO A 319 42.08 -3.43 22.85
CA PRO A 319 41.85 -3.81 21.44
C PRO A 319 40.92 -5.01 21.35
N MET A 320 41.14 -6.02 22.21
CA MET A 320 40.27 -7.20 22.30
C MET A 320 38.81 -6.82 22.63
N ARG A 321 38.60 -5.87 23.54
CA ARG A 321 37.25 -5.42 23.91
C ARG A 321 36.60 -4.60 22.79
N GLN A 322 37.37 -3.82 22.05
CA GLN A 322 36.88 -3.11 20.87
C GLN A 322 36.46 -4.08 19.76
N ILE A 323 37.23 -5.14 19.51
CA ILE A 323 36.82 -6.23 18.60
C ILE A 323 35.52 -6.86 19.09
N ILE A 324 35.48 -7.28 20.36
CA ILE A 324 34.29 -7.91 20.96
C ILE A 324 33.07 -6.99 20.82
N SER A 325 33.21 -5.70 21.09
CA SER A 325 32.13 -4.71 20.94
C SER A 325 31.64 -4.59 19.50
N GLN A 326 32.55 -4.57 18.52
CA GLN A 326 32.18 -4.51 17.10
C GLN A 326 31.45 -5.79 16.67
N THR A 327 31.94 -6.97 17.07
CA THR A 327 31.22 -8.24 16.82
C THR A 327 29.87 -8.32 17.54
N ALA A 328 29.77 -7.78 18.76
CA ALA A 328 28.51 -7.72 19.49
C ALA A 328 27.50 -6.81 18.78
N GLU A 329 27.94 -5.66 18.27
CA GLU A 329 27.11 -4.74 17.48
C GLU A 329 26.64 -5.39 16.17
N LEU A 330 27.52 -6.09 15.45
CA LEU A 330 27.17 -6.85 14.24
C LEU A 330 26.15 -7.96 14.52
N THR A 331 26.37 -8.77 15.55
CA THR A 331 25.43 -9.85 15.91
C THR A 331 24.10 -9.30 16.45
N ALA A 332 24.10 -8.14 17.11
CA ALA A 332 22.87 -7.46 17.52
C ALA A 332 22.09 -6.94 16.30
N LEU A 333 22.79 -6.35 15.33
CA LEU A 333 22.19 -5.90 14.07
C LEU A 333 21.56 -7.08 13.31
N GLU A 334 22.28 -8.21 13.19
CA GLU A 334 21.77 -9.43 12.57
C GLU A 334 20.49 -9.94 13.28
N ARG A 335 20.51 -10.08 14.61
CA ARG A 335 19.32 -10.49 15.38
C ARG A 335 18.14 -9.55 15.15
N ASN A 336 18.39 -8.24 15.18
CA ASN A 336 17.35 -7.24 14.93
C ASN A 336 16.78 -7.33 13.51
N THR A 337 17.61 -7.62 12.49
CA THR A 337 17.13 -7.82 11.12
C THR A 337 16.25 -9.06 10.98
N GLN A 338 16.61 -10.16 11.65
CA GLN A 338 15.82 -11.39 11.65
C GLN A 338 14.48 -11.20 12.35
N GLU A 339 14.47 -10.54 13.52
CA GLU A 339 13.23 -10.22 14.25
C GLU A 339 12.30 -9.34 13.40
N LEU A 340 12.86 -8.30 12.77
CA LEU A 340 12.13 -7.40 11.89
C LEU A 340 11.56 -8.14 10.66
N GLN A 341 12.32 -9.07 10.08
CA GLN A 341 11.87 -9.89 8.96
C GLN A 341 10.68 -10.78 9.35
N VAL A 342 10.70 -11.37 10.55
CA VAL A 342 9.58 -12.16 11.08
C VAL A 342 8.35 -11.25 11.25
N GLN A 343 8.51 -10.08 11.89
CA GLN A 343 7.41 -9.13 12.09
C GLN A 343 6.81 -8.67 10.75
N MET A 344 7.66 -8.33 9.77
CA MET A 344 7.22 -7.94 8.43
C MET A 344 6.45 -9.05 7.73
N THR A 345 6.94 -10.29 7.82
CA THR A 345 6.27 -11.46 7.22
C THR A 345 4.90 -11.68 7.86
N THR A 346 4.80 -11.54 9.18
CA THR A 346 3.52 -11.63 9.90
C THR A 346 2.55 -10.53 9.47
N VAL A 347 3.00 -9.27 9.40
CA VAL A 347 2.15 -8.15 8.95
C VAL A 347 1.70 -8.35 7.50
N LEU A 348 2.61 -8.77 6.60
CA LEU A 348 2.29 -9.08 5.21
C LEU A 348 1.29 -10.25 5.08
N ALA A 349 1.39 -11.25 5.95
CA ALA A 349 0.42 -12.34 5.97
C ALA A 349 -0.94 -11.84 6.50
N SER A 350 -0.97 -10.92 7.46
CA SER A 350 -2.22 -10.37 8.04
C SER A 350 -2.94 -9.42 7.09
N SER A 351 -2.20 -8.68 6.26
CA SER A 351 -2.77 -7.72 5.31
C SER A 351 -3.47 -8.41 4.14
N ARG A 352 -3.17 -9.69 3.90
CA ARG A 352 -3.81 -10.52 2.89
C ARG A 352 -4.87 -11.42 3.51
N SER A 353 -6.08 -11.35 2.97
CA SER A 353 -7.15 -12.29 3.35
C SER A 353 -6.72 -13.74 3.11
N GLY A 354 -6.83 -14.58 4.14
CA GLY A 354 -6.43 -15.99 4.08
C GLY A 354 -4.90 -16.23 4.08
N GLY A 355 -4.08 -15.20 4.29
CA GLY A 355 -2.61 -15.33 4.32
C GLY A 355 -2.05 -15.97 5.61
N GLN A 356 -2.87 -16.07 6.66
CA GLN A 356 -2.48 -16.60 7.96
C GLN A 356 -3.35 -17.76 8.41
N VAL A 357 -2.72 -18.70 9.11
CA VAL A 357 -3.37 -19.70 9.94
C VAL A 357 -3.40 -19.17 11.37
N ARG A 358 -4.61 -19.02 11.93
CA ARG A 358 -4.81 -18.66 13.34
C ARG A 358 -4.73 -19.93 14.18
N THR A 359 -3.80 -19.96 15.12
CA THR A 359 -3.70 -20.99 16.18
C THR A 359 -3.89 -20.33 17.55
N ASP A 360 -4.09 -21.12 18.59
CA ASP A 360 -4.45 -20.62 19.93
C ASP A 360 -3.37 -19.71 20.56
N PHE A 361 -2.09 -19.91 20.20
CA PHE A 361 -0.96 -19.19 20.80
C PHE A 361 -0.33 -18.15 19.87
N SER A 362 -0.42 -18.34 18.56
CA SER A 362 0.22 -17.43 17.59
C SER A 362 -0.37 -17.54 16.19
N THR A 363 -0.09 -16.55 15.36
CA THR A 363 -0.44 -16.57 13.94
C THR A 363 0.77 -16.99 13.12
N PHE A 364 0.54 -17.88 12.16
CA PHE A 364 1.59 -18.33 11.25
C PHE A 364 1.18 -18.07 9.81
N PRO A 365 2.12 -17.70 8.92
CA PRO A 365 1.84 -17.61 7.49
C PRO A 365 1.43 -18.97 6.93
N THR A 366 0.42 -18.99 6.06
CA THR A 366 -0.02 -20.22 5.40
C THR A 366 1.11 -20.77 4.50
N PRO A 367 1.30 -22.11 4.37
CA PRO A 367 2.34 -22.68 3.50
C PRO A 367 2.26 -22.20 2.05
N GLN A 368 1.04 -21.99 1.53
CA GLN A 368 0.82 -21.43 0.19
C GLN A 368 1.29 -19.97 0.09
N PHE A 369 1.09 -19.17 1.14
CA PHE A 369 1.56 -17.79 1.20
C PHE A 369 3.08 -17.73 1.26
N ALA A 370 3.72 -18.59 2.05
CA ALA A 370 5.18 -18.70 2.08
C ALA A 370 5.77 -19.10 0.72
N LYS A 371 5.21 -20.11 0.05
CA LYS A 371 5.60 -20.50 -1.32
C LYS A 371 5.48 -19.33 -2.30
N MET A 372 4.35 -18.64 -2.27
CA MET A 372 4.12 -17.48 -3.11
C MET A 372 5.12 -16.33 -2.83
N LEU A 373 5.53 -16.09 -1.58
CA LEU A 373 6.57 -15.11 -1.28
C LEU A 373 7.90 -15.48 -1.94
N HIS A 374 8.31 -16.76 -1.85
CA HIS A 374 9.51 -17.25 -2.52
C HIS A 374 9.43 -17.16 -4.05
N GLU A 375 8.27 -17.48 -4.63
CA GLU A 375 8.03 -17.36 -6.07
C GLU A 375 8.01 -15.91 -6.54
N LYS A 376 7.49 -14.96 -5.75
CA LYS A 376 7.54 -13.52 -6.11
C LYS A 376 8.97 -12.98 -6.18
N THR A 377 9.85 -13.46 -5.32
CA THR A 377 11.27 -13.07 -5.32
C THR A 377 11.99 -13.56 -6.58
N ASN A 378 11.59 -14.73 -7.09
CA ASN A 378 12.09 -15.30 -8.34
C ASN A 378 11.17 -14.89 -9.50
N HIS A 379 11.40 -13.71 -10.09
CA HIS A 379 10.60 -13.21 -11.22
C HIS A 379 10.22 -14.31 -12.22
N ASN A 380 8.91 -14.46 -12.44
CA ASN A 380 8.19 -15.35 -13.37
C ASN A 380 9.03 -16.48 -13.99
N VAL A 381 8.78 -17.71 -13.55
CA VAL A 381 9.39 -18.91 -14.13
C VAL A 381 8.97 -19.04 -15.60
N LYS A 382 9.94 -19.03 -16.52
CA LYS A 382 9.71 -19.28 -17.94
C LYS A 382 9.24 -20.71 -18.15
N LEU A 383 7.97 -20.89 -18.54
CA LEU A 383 7.36 -22.21 -18.76
C LEU A 383 7.65 -22.78 -20.17
N GLY A 384 7.77 -21.92 -21.19
CA GLY A 384 7.97 -22.39 -22.56
C GLY A 384 8.13 -21.26 -23.58
N THR A 385 8.20 -21.62 -24.86
CA THR A 385 8.30 -20.70 -25.99
C THR A 385 7.41 -21.18 -27.14
N ILE A 386 6.59 -20.28 -27.68
CA ILE A 386 5.78 -20.54 -28.88
C ILE A 386 6.44 -19.78 -30.03
N GLN A 387 6.74 -20.48 -31.12
CA GLN A 387 7.29 -19.87 -32.32
C GLN A 387 6.15 -19.65 -33.32
N ILE A 388 6.01 -18.40 -33.76
CA ILE A 388 5.02 -18.01 -34.77
C ILE A 388 5.79 -17.60 -36.02
N PRO A 389 5.48 -18.18 -37.20
CA PRO A 389 6.14 -17.78 -38.44
C PRO A 389 5.78 -16.33 -38.77
N THR A 390 6.80 -15.49 -38.91
CA THR A 390 6.67 -14.08 -39.29
C THR A 390 7.53 -13.79 -40.51
N THR A 391 7.06 -12.92 -41.40
CA THR A 391 7.78 -12.49 -42.61
C THR A 391 8.75 -11.32 -42.34
N GLY A 392 8.86 -10.88 -41.09
CA GLY A 392 9.70 -9.76 -40.63
C GLY A 392 10.82 -10.15 -39.65
N LYS A 393 11.35 -9.17 -38.90
CA LYS A 393 12.37 -9.40 -37.86
C LYS A 393 11.80 -10.27 -36.74
N ALA A 394 12.61 -11.21 -36.24
CA ALA A 394 12.23 -12.10 -35.15
C ALA A 394 12.35 -11.36 -33.81
N ASP A 395 11.20 -10.99 -33.23
CA ASP A 395 11.11 -10.33 -31.93
C ASP A 395 10.69 -11.33 -30.84
N ILE A 396 11.41 -11.33 -29.71
CA ILE A 396 11.06 -12.13 -28.54
C ILE A 396 10.16 -11.28 -27.63
N ILE A 397 8.89 -11.64 -27.56
CA ILE A 397 7.90 -10.95 -26.73
C ILE A 397 7.66 -11.75 -25.43
N PRO A 398 8.03 -11.22 -24.25
CA PRO A 398 7.74 -11.88 -22.99
C PRO A 398 6.25 -11.72 -22.62
N LEU A 399 5.51 -12.83 -22.61
CA LEU A 399 4.09 -12.86 -22.26
C LEU A 399 3.89 -13.35 -20.82
N HIS A 400 3.12 -12.59 -20.04
CA HIS A 400 2.72 -12.97 -18.69
C HIS A 400 1.27 -13.44 -18.72
N LEU A 401 1.07 -14.73 -18.44
CA LEU A 401 -0.23 -15.37 -18.55
C LEU A 401 -0.67 -15.90 -17.19
N GLN A 402 -1.95 -15.69 -16.88
CA GLN A 402 -2.60 -16.40 -15.77
C GLN A 402 -2.85 -17.87 -16.15
N PRO A 403 -2.96 -18.79 -15.18
CA PRO A 403 -3.22 -20.21 -15.45
C PRO A 403 -4.43 -20.46 -16.38
N ASP A 404 -5.51 -19.68 -16.23
CA ASP A 404 -6.70 -19.82 -17.06
C ASP A 404 -6.46 -19.36 -18.51
N GLN A 405 -5.72 -18.27 -18.70
CA GLN A 405 -5.32 -17.79 -20.03
C GLN A 405 -4.38 -18.78 -20.70
N PHE A 406 -3.46 -19.39 -19.94
CA PHE A 406 -2.56 -20.42 -20.46
C PHE A 406 -3.34 -21.66 -20.93
N ARG A 407 -4.31 -22.14 -20.14
CA ARG A 407 -5.20 -23.24 -20.56
C ARG A 407 -5.97 -22.90 -21.82
N TYR A 408 -6.51 -21.69 -21.92
CA TYR A 408 -7.21 -21.23 -23.12
C TYR A 408 -6.31 -21.25 -24.37
N ILE A 409 -5.09 -20.74 -24.27
CA ILE A 409 -4.13 -20.76 -25.39
C ILE A 409 -3.75 -22.20 -25.74
N HIS A 410 -3.51 -23.04 -24.73
CA HIS A 410 -3.19 -24.45 -24.92
C HIS A 410 -4.31 -25.20 -25.64
N GLU A 411 -5.57 -25.00 -25.25
CA GLU A 411 -6.74 -25.57 -25.95
C GLU A 411 -6.83 -25.10 -27.41
N LYS A 412 -6.49 -23.83 -27.69
CA LYS A 412 -6.52 -23.27 -29.05
C LYS A 412 -5.35 -23.65 -29.95
N LEU A 413 -4.26 -24.17 -29.38
CA LEU A 413 -3.08 -24.61 -30.13
C LEU A 413 -3.05 -26.13 -30.33
N ILE A 414 -3.76 -26.90 -29.50
CA ILE A 414 -3.76 -28.37 -29.54
C ILE A 414 -5.01 -28.96 -30.19
N MET A 415 -6.14 -28.24 -30.21
CA MET A 415 -7.24 -28.50 -31.15
C MET A 415 -6.99 -27.75 -32.46
#